data_AF-A0A265N9Z2-F1
#
_entry.id   AF-A0A265N9Z2-F1
#
_cell.length_a   1.000
_cell.length_b   1.000
_cell.length_c   1.000
_cell.angle_alpha   90.00
_cell.angle_beta   90.00
_cell.angle_gamma   90.00
#
_symmetry.space_group_name_H-M   'P 1'
#
loop_
_entity.id
_entity.type
_entity.pdbx_description
1 polymer ?
#
loop_
_entity_poly.entity_id
_entity_poly.type
_entity_poly.pdbx_seq_one_letter_code
_entity_poly.pdbx_strand_id
1 'polypeptide(L)'
;MLQDRVNELKSGILNIKGNKAYVTGFMSEEMLQLHLTKGPKNWSSMGLYDNEDLKFHNIKNNALFIVKKNGTEVGRYQYKPVFRDAIQYKDEDGKSLSLTINIRKSQYSAHYHLLTTKESLLFSDKDGLDSHLLEKFGVKYSY
;
A
#
# COMPACT_ATOMS: atom_id res chain seq x y z
N MET A 1 -1.21 -16.65 4.52
CA MET A 1 0.19 -16.26 4.78
C MET A 1 0.23 -14.87 5.42
N LEU A 2 1.38 -14.36 5.87
CA LEU A 2 1.45 -13.05 6.56
C LEU A 2 1.02 -11.90 5.62
N GLN A 3 1.41 -11.96 4.35
CA GLN A 3 1.08 -11.00 3.30
C GLN A 3 -0.42 -10.89 3.08
N ASP A 4 -1.14 -12.02 3.02
CA ASP A 4 -2.60 -12.02 2.88
C ASP A 4 -3.24 -11.27 4.04
N ARG A 5 -2.75 -11.54 5.26
CA ARG A 5 -3.27 -10.87 6.46
C ARG A 5 -3.02 -9.37 6.40
N VAL A 6 -1.83 -8.96 5.99
CA VAL A 6 -1.47 -7.53 5.83
C VAL A 6 -2.35 -6.87 4.77
N ASN A 7 -2.64 -7.56 3.66
CA ASN A 7 -3.50 -7.01 2.60
C ASN A 7 -4.97 -6.88 3.02
N GLU A 8 -5.44 -7.72 3.94
CA GLU A 8 -6.82 -7.66 4.44
C GLU A 8 -7.07 -6.54 5.45
N LEU A 9 -6.06 -6.16 6.23
CA LEU A 9 -6.21 -5.23 7.34
C LEU A 9 -6.38 -3.79 6.87
N LYS A 10 -7.18 -3.02 7.62
CA LYS A 10 -7.38 -1.58 7.38
C LYS A 10 -6.28 -0.71 7.97
N SER A 11 -5.54 -1.21 8.96
CA SER A 11 -4.30 -0.66 9.52
C SER A 11 -3.72 -1.71 10.46
N GLY A 12 -2.42 -1.65 10.75
CA GLY A 12 -1.80 -2.65 11.61
C GLY A 12 -0.42 -2.28 12.16
N ILE A 13 -0.04 -2.97 13.23
CA ILE A 13 1.33 -2.99 13.75
C ILE A 13 1.86 -4.41 13.53
N LEU A 14 3.03 -4.51 12.89
CA LEU A 14 3.79 -5.75 12.76
C LEU A 14 5.01 -5.65 13.67
N ASN A 15 5.06 -6.47 14.71
CA ASN A 15 6.24 -6.57 15.57
C ASN A 15 6.99 -7.86 15.25
N ILE A 16 8.11 -7.73 14.56
CA ILE A 16 8.99 -8.83 14.16
C ILE A 16 9.93 -9.15 15.31
N LYS A 17 9.93 -10.41 15.75
CA LYS A 17 10.81 -10.96 16.77
C LYS A 17 11.36 -12.30 16.29
N GLY A 18 12.65 -12.34 15.97
CA GLY A 18 13.26 -13.51 15.34
C GLY A 18 12.61 -13.83 13.99
N ASN A 19 12.17 -15.08 13.81
CA ASN A 19 11.49 -15.55 12.60
C ASN A 19 9.96 -15.42 12.67
N LYS A 20 9.41 -14.71 13.67
CA LYS A 20 7.97 -14.53 13.85
C LYS A 20 7.55 -13.08 13.70
N ALA A 21 6.36 -12.87 13.15
CA ALA A 21 5.69 -11.58 13.06
C ALA A 21 4.41 -11.60 13.91
N TYR A 22 4.35 -10.74 14.92
CA TYR A 22 3.15 -10.48 15.71
C TYR A 22 2.36 -9.35 15.06
N VAL A 23 1.18 -9.65 14.57
CA VAL A 23 0.30 -8.70 13.88
C VAL A 23 -0.78 -8.23 14.84
N THR A 24 -0.94 -6.92 14.97
CA THR A 24 -2.08 -6.28 15.64
C THR A 24 -2.84 -5.46 14.61
N GLY A 25 -4.09 -5.82 14.33
CA GLY A 25 -4.93 -5.15 13.35
C GLY A 25 -5.82 -4.08 13.98
N PHE A 26 -6.11 -3.03 13.23
CA PHE A 26 -7.00 -1.93 13.62
C PHE A 26 -8.05 -1.67 12.54
N MET A 27 -9.18 -1.06 12.93
CA MET A 27 -10.28 -0.74 12.00
C MET A 27 -9.99 0.46 11.09
N SER A 28 -9.03 1.32 11.46
CA SER A 28 -8.60 2.48 10.68
C SER A 28 -7.24 2.97 11.14
N GLU A 29 -6.65 3.89 10.37
CA GLU A 29 -5.45 4.64 10.78
C GLU A 29 -5.69 5.37 12.11
N GLU A 30 -6.84 6.03 12.25
CA GLU A 30 -7.20 6.80 13.45
C GLU A 30 -7.18 5.93 14.71
N MET A 31 -7.72 4.72 14.63
CA MET A 31 -7.72 3.78 15.75
C MET A 31 -6.31 3.34 16.13
N LEU A 32 -5.46 3.10 15.13
CA LEU A 32 -4.04 2.79 15.35
C LEU A 32 -3.32 3.98 16.00
N GLN A 33 -3.51 5.20 15.51
CA GLN A 33 -2.91 6.41 16.08
C GLN A 33 -3.38 6.65 17.52
N LEU A 34 -4.67 6.44 17.78
CA LEU A 34 -5.25 6.52 19.12
C LEU A 34 -4.61 5.50 20.07
N HIS A 35 -4.38 4.26 19.60
CA HIS A 35 -3.67 3.23 20.34
C HIS A 35 -2.27 3.68 20.75
N LEU A 36 -1.51 4.25 19.81
CA LEU A 36 -0.13 4.69 20.07
C LEU A 36 -0.05 5.84 21.07
N THR A 37 -1.02 6.77 21.02
CA THR A 37 -0.98 8.00 21.82
C THR A 37 -1.57 7.83 23.21
N LYS A 38 -2.65 7.05 23.34
CA LYS A 38 -3.41 6.93 24.60
C LYS A 38 -3.36 5.52 25.21
N GLY A 39 -2.78 4.54 24.52
CA GLY A 39 -2.74 3.14 24.95
C GLY A 39 -4.07 2.36 25.02
N PRO A 40 -5.23 2.79 24.45
CA PRO A 40 -6.46 2.02 24.57
C PRO A 40 -6.34 0.67 23.84
N LYS A 41 -7.03 -0.34 24.37
CA LYS A 41 -7.11 -1.67 23.74
C LYS A 41 -8.19 -1.70 22.64
N ASN A 42 -8.00 -0.93 21.57
CA ASN A 42 -8.94 -0.78 20.46
C ASN A 42 -8.52 -1.53 19.17
N TRP A 43 -7.68 -2.55 19.32
CA TRP A 43 -7.33 -3.43 18.20
C TRP A 43 -8.52 -4.32 17.81
N SER A 44 -8.67 -4.58 16.51
CA SER A 44 -9.73 -5.44 15.97
C SER A 44 -9.32 -6.90 15.85
N SER A 45 -8.01 -7.17 15.82
CA SER A 45 -7.51 -8.54 15.70
C SER A 45 -6.05 -8.65 16.14
N MET A 46 -5.64 -9.86 16.47
CA MET A 46 -4.25 -10.22 16.74
C MET A 46 -3.92 -11.54 16.05
N GLY A 47 -2.68 -11.71 15.62
CA GLY A 47 -2.21 -12.95 15.02
C GLY A 47 -0.70 -13.12 15.10
N LEU A 48 -0.25 -14.37 14.99
CA LEU A 48 1.16 -14.76 14.98
C LEU A 48 1.43 -15.53 13.69
N TYR A 49 2.44 -15.10 12.94
CA TYR A 49 2.79 -15.66 11.65
C TYR A 49 4.30 -15.88 11.56
N ASP A 50 4.73 -16.74 10.64
CA ASP A 50 6.12 -16.76 10.21
C ASP A 50 6.46 -15.44 9.50
N ASN A 51 7.68 -14.95 9.73
CA ASN A 51 8.16 -13.74 9.09
C ASN A 51 8.48 -14.01 7.62
N GLU A 52 8.07 -13.10 6.75
CA GLU A 52 8.32 -13.13 5.31
C GLU A 52 8.55 -11.71 4.79
N ASP A 53 9.14 -11.58 3.60
CA ASP A 53 9.35 -10.30 2.96
C ASP A 53 8.03 -9.72 2.42
N LEU A 54 7.64 -8.56 2.95
CA LEU A 54 6.33 -7.99 2.68
C LEU A 54 6.34 -6.90 1.61
N LYS A 55 5.36 -6.98 0.71
CA LYS A 55 5.07 -5.98 -0.32
C LYS A 55 4.05 -4.98 0.22
N PHE A 56 4.51 -4.01 1.02
CA PHE A 56 3.64 -3.01 1.64
C PHE A 56 2.93 -2.08 0.65
N HIS A 57 3.33 -2.00 -0.62
CA HIS A 57 2.57 -1.27 -1.63
C HIS A 57 1.20 -1.90 -1.93
N ASN A 58 0.97 -3.18 -1.58
CA ASN A 58 -0.31 -3.87 -1.79
C ASN A 58 -1.34 -3.67 -0.66
N ILE A 59 -0.99 -2.93 0.40
CA ILE A 59 -1.94 -2.63 1.49
C ILE A 59 -3.13 -1.80 0.98
N LYS A 60 -4.26 -1.88 1.69
CA LYS A 60 -5.47 -1.12 1.37
C LYS A 60 -5.22 0.39 1.35
N ASN A 61 -6.05 1.10 0.58
CA ASN A 61 -6.03 2.56 0.56
C ASN A 61 -6.17 3.11 1.98
N ASN A 62 -5.36 4.12 2.29
CA ASN A 62 -5.31 4.79 3.59
C ASN A 62 -4.88 3.91 4.77
N ALA A 63 -4.58 2.62 4.55
CA ALA A 63 -4.13 1.76 5.62
C ALA A 63 -2.74 2.17 6.09
N LEU A 64 -2.60 2.35 7.40
CA LEU A 64 -1.34 2.61 8.05
C LEU A 64 -0.78 1.33 8.63
N PHE A 65 0.46 1.01 8.24
CA PHE A 65 1.23 -0.07 8.81
C PHE A 65 2.48 0.45 9.48
N ILE A 66 2.71 0.02 10.72
CA ILE A 66 3.95 0.27 11.45
C ILE A 66 4.67 -1.05 11.64
N VAL A 67 5.91 -1.11 11.18
CA VAL A 67 6.79 -2.25 11.35
C VAL A 67 7.74 -1.95 12.50
N LYS A 68 7.78 -2.87 13.46
CA LYS A 68 8.67 -2.85 14.61
C LYS A 68 9.58 -4.07 14.57
N LYS A 69 10.84 -3.91 14.92
CA LYS A 69 11.78 -5.00 15.18
C LYS A 69 12.16 -4.98 16.65
N ASN A 70 11.88 -6.07 17.36
CA ASN A 70 12.09 -6.17 18.80
C ASN A 70 11.46 -4.99 19.59
N GLY A 71 10.26 -4.55 19.19
CA GLY A 71 9.54 -3.44 19.81
C GLY A 71 9.93 -2.04 19.34
N THR A 72 11.01 -1.87 18.57
CA THR A 72 11.45 -0.57 18.03
C THR A 72 10.90 -0.36 16.62
N GLU A 73 10.28 0.79 16.34
CA GLU A 73 9.79 1.13 14.99
C GLU A 73 10.95 1.23 13.99
N VAL A 74 10.83 0.51 12.87
CA VAL A 74 11.84 0.46 11.79
C VAL A 74 11.27 0.90 10.44
N GLY A 75 9.95 1.03 10.33
CA GLY A 75 9.32 1.43 9.09
C GLY A 75 7.85 1.76 9.26
N ARG A 76 7.38 2.66 8.41
CA ARG A 76 5.98 3.07 8.34
C ARG A 76 5.53 3.13 6.89
N TYR A 77 4.37 2.55 6.62
CA TYR A 77 3.85 2.39 5.26
C TYR A 77 2.40 2.82 5.20
N GLN A 78 2.10 3.70 4.27
CA GLN A 78 0.74 4.16 4.00
C GLN A 78 0.69 4.74 2.61
N TYR A 79 -0.33 4.35 1.86
CA TYR A 79 -0.58 4.85 0.51
C TYR A 79 -1.95 5.50 0.46
N LYS A 80 -1.98 6.78 0.09
CA LYS A 80 -3.22 7.54 -0.10
C LYS A 80 -3.51 7.69 -1.59
N PRO A 81 -4.74 7.42 -2.05
CA PRO A 81 -5.11 7.64 -3.44
C PRO A 81 -4.97 9.14 -3.75
N VAL A 82 -4.33 9.45 -4.87
CA VAL A 82 -4.14 10.83 -5.37
C VAL A 82 -4.84 11.05 -6.71
N PHE A 83 -5.03 9.98 -7.49
CA PHE A 83 -5.70 10.06 -8.77
C PHE A 83 -6.39 8.74 -9.13
N ARG A 84 -7.53 8.82 -9.80
CA ARG A 84 -8.25 7.66 -10.33
C ARG A 84 -8.96 8.07 -11.62
N ASP A 85 -8.76 7.29 -12.66
CA ASP A 85 -9.37 7.55 -13.97
C ASP A 85 -9.58 6.26 -14.76
N ALA A 86 -10.45 6.31 -15.76
CA ALA A 86 -10.64 5.25 -16.74
C ALA A 86 -10.02 5.69 -18.06
N ILE A 87 -8.95 5.01 -18.46
CA ILE A 87 -8.23 5.30 -19.71
C ILE A 87 -8.65 4.34 -20.81
N GLN A 88 -8.76 4.86 -22.03
CA GLN A 88 -8.83 4.04 -23.23
C GLN A 88 -7.44 3.93 -23.84
N TYR A 89 -7.02 2.72 -24.18
CA TYR A 89 -5.75 2.46 -24.84
C TYR A 89 -5.94 1.39 -25.91
N LYS A 90 -5.03 1.35 -26.89
CA LYS A 90 -4.98 0.28 -27.88
C LYS A 90 -4.02 -0.80 -27.41
N ASP A 91 -4.42 -2.06 -27.51
CA ASP A 91 -3.49 -3.18 -27.35
C ASP A 91 -2.60 -3.35 -28.59
N GLU A 92 -1.73 -4.36 -28.54
CA GLU A 92 -0.78 -4.69 -29.62
C GLU A 92 -1.49 -5.02 -30.95
N ASP A 93 -2.73 -5.50 -30.89
CA ASP A 93 -3.58 -5.80 -32.05
C ASP A 93 -4.38 -4.57 -32.54
N GLY A 94 -4.20 -3.40 -31.90
CA GLY A 94 -4.87 -2.15 -32.24
C GLY A 94 -6.31 -2.04 -31.74
N LYS A 95 -6.78 -2.99 -30.91
CA LYS A 95 -8.14 -3.00 -30.35
C LYS A 95 -8.24 -2.02 -29.20
N SER A 96 -9.32 -1.22 -29.20
CA SER A 96 -9.59 -0.29 -28.10
C SER A 96 -10.04 -1.04 -26.85
N LEU A 97 -9.33 -0.84 -25.76
CA LEU A 97 -9.61 -1.38 -24.44
C LEU A 97 -9.75 -0.24 -23.43
N SER A 98 -10.53 -0.48 -22.38
CA SER A 98 -10.65 0.43 -21.24
C SER A 98 -10.01 -0.18 -19.99
N LEU A 99 -9.28 0.63 -19.23
CA LEU A 99 -8.64 0.25 -17.98
C LEU A 99 -8.85 1.34 -16.93
N THR A 100 -9.28 0.96 -15.72
CA THR A 100 -9.23 1.89 -14.59
C THR A 100 -7.84 1.88 -13.98
N ILE A 101 -7.24 3.06 -13.89
CA ILE A 101 -5.99 3.29 -13.16
C ILE A 101 -6.30 3.93 -11.81
N ASN A 102 -5.55 3.53 -10.79
CA ASN A 102 -5.57 4.13 -9.46
C ASN A 102 -4.13 4.46 -9.08
N ILE A 103 -3.84 5.74 -8.92
CA ILE A 103 -2.53 6.20 -8.50
C ILE A 103 -2.62 6.57 -7.03
N ARG A 104 -1.71 6.02 -6.25
CA ARG A 104 -1.57 6.29 -4.83
C ARG A 104 -0.16 6.81 -4.54
N LYS A 105 -0.06 7.73 -3.58
CA LYS A 105 1.21 8.27 -3.10
C LYS A 105 1.53 7.74 -1.71
N SER A 106 2.77 7.32 -1.51
CA SER A 106 3.29 7.01 -0.17
C SER A 106 3.29 8.27 0.69
N GLN A 107 2.82 8.16 1.94
CA GLN A 107 2.93 9.27 2.90
C GLN A 107 4.31 9.37 3.55
N TYR A 108 5.12 8.30 3.47
CA TYR A 108 6.38 8.16 4.20
C TYR A 108 7.59 7.96 3.26
N SER A 109 7.40 8.08 1.95
CA SER A 109 8.47 8.06 0.94
C SER A 109 8.06 8.83 -0.31
N ALA A 110 8.98 9.02 -1.25
CA ALA A 110 8.70 9.64 -2.55
C ALA A 110 7.88 8.73 -3.50
N HIS A 111 7.66 7.47 -3.11
CA HIS A 111 7.11 6.46 -4.01
C HIS A 111 5.68 6.75 -4.45
N TYR A 112 5.42 6.40 -5.70
CA TYR A 112 4.09 6.33 -6.28
C TYR A 112 3.75 4.88 -6.62
N HIS A 113 2.50 4.51 -6.45
CA HIS A 113 1.98 3.18 -6.72
C HIS A 113 0.86 3.28 -7.75
N LEU A 114 1.07 2.65 -8.91
CA LEU A 114 0.07 2.46 -9.93
C LEU A 114 -0.61 1.12 -9.70
N LEU A 115 -1.91 1.15 -9.48
CA LEU A 115 -2.75 -0.03 -9.33
C LEU A 115 -3.79 -0.04 -10.46
N THR A 116 -3.83 -1.14 -11.20
CA THR A 116 -4.83 -1.39 -12.23
C THR A 116 -5.49 -2.75 -11.98
N THR A 117 -6.44 -3.17 -12.82
CA THR A 117 -7.01 -4.52 -12.72
C THR A 117 -6.01 -5.63 -13.11
N LYS A 118 -4.92 -5.27 -13.79
CA LYS A 118 -3.91 -6.21 -14.29
C LYS A 118 -2.58 -6.13 -13.53
N GLU A 119 -2.26 -4.96 -12.96
CA GLU A 119 -0.90 -4.65 -12.52
C GLU A 119 -0.87 -3.86 -11.22
N SER A 120 0.22 -4.06 -10.47
CA SER A 120 0.56 -3.35 -9.24
C SER A 120 2.04 -2.95 -9.33
N LEU A 121 2.30 -1.70 -9.71
CA LEU A 121 3.64 -1.22 -10.05
C LEU A 121 4.06 -0.08 -9.12
N LEU A 122 5.25 -0.21 -8.52
CA LEU A 122 5.83 0.78 -7.63
C LEU A 122 6.91 1.57 -8.36
N PHE A 123 6.84 2.89 -8.25
CA PHE A 123 7.79 3.84 -8.83
C PHE A 123 8.48 4.62 -7.71
N SER A 124 9.76 4.93 -7.89
CA SER A 124 10.56 5.66 -6.91
C SER A 124 10.07 7.10 -6.70
N ASP A 125 9.50 7.70 -7.75
CA ASP A 125 9.08 9.08 -7.79
C ASP A 125 7.96 9.28 -8.85
N LYS A 126 7.52 10.54 -8.99
CA LYS A 126 6.49 10.93 -9.95
C LYS A 126 6.99 10.85 -11.40
N ASP A 127 8.25 11.19 -11.66
CA ASP A 127 8.80 11.25 -13.01
C ASP A 127 8.85 9.84 -13.65
N GLY A 128 9.22 8.83 -12.87
CA GLY A 128 9.18 7.43 -13.30
C GLY A 128 7.77 6.95 -13.59
N LEU A 129 6.78 7.34 -12.78
CA LEU A 129 5.37 7.04 -13.04
C LEU A 129 4.87 7.75 -14.30
N ASP A 130 5.13 9.04 -14.44
CA ASP A 130 4.68 9.84 -15.58
C ASP A 130 5.27 9.31 -16.89
N SER A 131 6.55 8.93 -16.88
CA SER A 131 7.22 8.32 -18.04
C SER A 131 6.53 7.01 -18.42
N HIS A 132 6.24 6.15 -17.45
CA HIS A 132 5.52 4.90 -17.69
C HIS A 132 4.11 5.11 -18.25
N LEU A 133 3.36 6.07 -17.72
CA LEU A 133 2.00 6.38 -18.19
C LEU A 133 2.02 6.91 -19.63
N LEU A 134 3.00 7.75 -19.96
CA LEU A 134 3.17 8.29 -21.31
C LEU A 134 3.59 7.19 -22.29
N GLU A 135 4.58 6.38 -21.95
CA GLU A 135 5.09 5.30 -22.82
C GLU A 135 4.03 4.22 -23.07
N LYS A 136 3.34 3.78 -22.02
CA LYS A 136 2.42 2.64 -22.10
C LYS A 136 1.03 3.03 -22.60
N PHE A 137 0.56 4.21 -22.25
CA PHE A 137 -0.83 4.61 -22.47
C PHE A 137 -0.97 5.93 -23.23
N GLY A 138 0.12 6.65 -23.52
CA GLY A 138 0.07 7.94 -24.21
C GLY A 138 -0.57 9.06 -23.41
N VAL A 139 -0.70 8.91 -22.08
CA VAL A 139 -1.38 9.89 -21.22
C VAL A 139 -0.41 10.59 -20.27
N LYS A 140 -0.70 11.86 -19.98
CA LYS A 140 0.00 12.67 -19.00
C LYS A 140 -1.01 13.39 -18.12
N TYR A 141 -0.76 13.36 -16.80
CA TYR A 141 -1.68 13.94 -15.82
C TYR A 141 -0.97 14.93 -14.88
N SER A 142 -1.70 15.98 -14.50
CA SER A 142 -1.34 16.92 -13.45
C SER A 142 -2.29 16.75 -12.26
N TYR A 143 -1.79 16.18 -11.16
CA TYR A 143 -2.51 16.00 -9.89
C TYR A 143 -1.55 16.13 -8.71
#